data_AF-A0AA38MVE2-F1
#
_entry.id   AF-A0AA38MVE2-F1
#
_cell.length_a   1.000
_cell.length_b   1.000
_cell.length_c   1.000
_cell.angle_alpha   90.00
_cell.angle_beta   90.00
_cell.angle_gamma   90.00
#
_symmetry.space_group_name_H-M   'P 1'
#
loop_
_entity.id
_entity.type
_entity.pdbx_description
1 polymer ?
#
loop_
_entity_poly.entity_id
_entity_poly.type
_entity_poly.pdbx_seq_one_letter_code
_entity_poly.pdbx_strand_id
1 'polypeptide(L)'
;MESEIDGWIEQLSQCKQLSEADVKRLCEKTREILMDESNVQPVRCPVTVCGDIHGQFHDLSELFRIGGNSPDTITFSWVIM
;
A
#
# COMPACT_ATOMS: atom_id res chain seq x y z
N MET A 1 -9.81 14.29 -5.93
CA MET A 1 -9.16 13.94 -4.64
C MET A 1 -8.15 12.79 -4.80
N GLU A 2 -8.11 12.08 -5.94
CA GLU A 2 -7.06 11.09 -6.30
C GLU A 2 -5.66 11.69 -6.51
N SER A 3 -5.58 12.94 -7.00
CA SER A 3 -4.32 13.56 -7.42
C SER A 3 -3.23 13.72 -6.35
N GLU A 4 -3.59 13.84 -5.06
CA GLU A 4 -2.58 13.91 -3.97
C GLU A 4 -1.94 12.54 -3.72
N ILE A 5 -2.73 11.46 -3.77
CA ILE A 5 -2.24 10.10 -3.53
C ILE A 5 -1.39 9.64 -4.69
N ASP A 6 -1.80 9.92 -5.93
CA ASP A 6 -1.01 9.62 -7.13
C ASP A 6 0.35 10.34 -7.10
N GLY A 7 0.36 11.59 -6.63
CA GLY A 7 1.59 12.35 -6.43
C GLY A 7 2.52 11.74 -5.38
N TRP A 8 1.96 11.24 -4.27
CA TRP A 8 2.73 10.52 -3.26
C TRP A 8 3.26 9.18 -3.79
N ILE A 9 2.48 8.45 -4.58
CA ILE A 9 2.91 7.20 -5.23
C ILE A 9 4.10 7.47 -6.17
N GLU A 10 4.04 8.52 -6.99
CA GLU A 10 5.12 8.88 -7.90
C GLU A 10 6.40 9.26 -7.12
N GLN A 11 6.26 10.04 -6.05
CA GLN A 11 7.39 10.39 -5.16
C GLN A 11 8.03 9.15 -4.53
N LEU A 12 7.21 8.25 -3.98
CA LEU A 12 7.68 7.02 -3.35
C LEU A 12 8.31 6.06 -4.38
N SER A 13 7.76 5.98 -5.60
CA SER A 13 8.34 5.19 -6.69
C SER A 13 9.74 5.68 -7.08
N GLN A 14 10.03 6.97 -6.90
CA GLN A 14 11.37 7.55 -7.06
C GLN A 14 12.26 7.41 -5.81
N CYS A 15 11.85 6.63 -4.81
CA CYS A 15 12.51 6.51 -3.50
C CYS A 15 12.67 7.85 -2.77
N LYS A 16 11.77 8.83 -3.00
CA LYS A 16 11.76 10.10 -2.27
C LYS A 16 10.87 9.99 -1.04
N GLN A 17 11.38 10.49 0.08
CA GLN A 17 10.65 10.48 1.34
C GLN A 17 9.54 11.53 1.33
N LEU A 18 8.37 11.15 1.86
CA LEU A 18 7.26 12.06 2.13
C LEU A 18 7.58 12.92 3.36
N SER A 19 6.95 14.10 3.44
CA SER A 19 7.06 14.93 4.63
C SER A 19 6.34 14.29 5.82
N GLU A 20 6.76 14.58 7.05
CA GLU A 20 6.11 14.05 8.26
C GLU A 20 4.61 14.40 8.31
N ALA A 21 4.26 15.60 7.84
CA ALA A 21 2.87 16.03 7.76
C ALA A 21 2.05 15.18 6.77
N ASP A 22 2.63 14.83 5.63
CA ASP A 22 1.97 13.98 4.62
C ASP A 22 1.85 12.53 5.11
N VAL A 23 2.90 12.00 5.75
CA VAL A 23 2.87 10.66 6.37
C VAL A 23 1.78 10.59 7.43
N LYS A 24 1.66 11.61 8.29
CA LYS A 24 0.60 11.67 9.29
C LYS A 24 -0.79 11.66 8.66
N ARG A 25 -1.01 12.48 7.62
CA ARG A 25 -2.27 12.53 6.88
C ARG A 25 -2.58 11.20 6.18
N LEU A 26 -1.57 10.54 5.63
CA LEU A 26 -1.70 9.20 5.04
C LEU A 26 -2.14 8.19 6.10
N CYS A 27 -1.45 8.13 7.24
CA CYS A 27 -1.81 7.23 8.34
C CYS A 27 -3.21 7.48 8.89
N GLU A 28 -3.63 8.74 9.03
CA GLU A 28 -4.99 9.10 9.46
C GLU A 28 -6.05 8.57 8.48
N LYS A 29 -5.85 8.78 7.18
CA LYS A 29 -6.74 8.25 6.13
C LYS A 29 -6.79 6.72 6.12
N THR A 30 -5.62 6.07 6.18
CA THR A 30 -5.53 4.61 6.21
C THR A 30 -6.21 4.04 7.46
N ARG A 31 -6.04 4.68 8.62
CA ARG A 31 -6.69 4.27 9.87
C ARG A 31 -8.20 4.30 9.77
N GLU A 32 -8.79 5.33 9.18
CA GLU A 32 -10.26 5.41 8.99
C GLU A 32 -10.79 4.24 8.15
N ILE A 33 -10.09 3.88 7.08
CA ILE A 33 -10.46 2.75 6.22
C ILE A 33 -10.31 1.43 6.97
N LEU A 34 -9.14 1.18 7.58
CA LEU A 34 -8.86 -0.06 8.31
C LEU A 34 -9.79 -0.27 9.52
N MET A 35 -10.31 0.81 10.11
CA MET A 35 -11.28 0.71 11.21
C MET A 35 -12.68 0.28 10.77
N ASP A 36 -13.07 0.56 9.53
CA ASP A 36 -14.36 0.17 8.98
C ASP A 36 -14.31 -1.24 8.35
N GLU A 37 -13.10 -1.72 8.04
CA GLU A 37 -12.89 -3.06 7.47
C GLU A 37 -13.07 -4.18 8.51
N SER A 38 -13.71 -5.27 8.07
CA SER A 38 -13.87 -6.50 8.86
C SER A 38 -12.54 -7.26 8.99
N ASN A 39 -12.36 -7.96 10.12
CA ASN A 39 -11.20 -8.82 10.39
C ASN A 39 -10.95 -9.90 9.32
N VAL A 40 -11.98 -10.27 8.56
CA VAL A 40 -11.89 -11.25 7.47
C VAL A 40 -12.42 -10.60 6.20
N GLN A 41 -11.52 -10.37 5.23
CA GLN A 41 -11.86 -9.81 3.93
C GLN A 41 -11.94 -10.92 2.87
N PRO A 42 -13.05 -11.02 2.11
CA PRO A 42 -13.14 -11.94 1.00
C PRO A 42 -12.32 -11.43 -0.20
N VAL A 43 -11.31 -12.19 -0.63
CA VAL A 43 -10.47 -11.86 -1.79
C VAL A 43 -10.90 -12.62 -3.05
N ARG A 44 -10.87 -11.97 -4.22
CA ARG A 44 -11.21 -12.57 -5.53
C ARG A 44 -9.97 -12.72 -6.40
N CYS A 45 -9.75 -13.91 -6.96
CA CYS A 45 -8.61 -14.20 -7.83
C CYS A 45 -8.69 -13.42 -9.16
N PRO A 46 -7.55 -13.05 -9.78
CA PRO A 46 -6.16 -13.31 -9.36
C PRO A 46 -5.67 -12.30 -8.30
N VAL A 47 -4.95 -12.80 -7.27
CA VAL A 47 -4.36 -11.95 -6.21
C VAL A 47 -2.89 -12.29 -5.99
N THR A 48 -2.13 -11.27 -5.59
CA THR A 48 -0.73 -11.41 -5.15
C THR A 48 -0.69 -11.30 -3.63
N VAL A 49 -0.24 -12.35 -2.96
CA VAL A 49 -0.09 -12.38 -1.49
C VAL A 49 1.38 -12.16 -1.15
N CYS A 50 1.64 -11.20 -0.27
CA CYS A 50 2.98 -10.80 0.14
C CYS A 50 3.12 -10.94 1.66
N GLY A 51 4.21 -11.55 2.10
CA GLY A 51 4.56 -11.68 3.52
C GLY A 51 5.26 -10.45 4.07
N ASP A 52 5.99 -10.63 5.17
CA ASP A 52 6.63 -9.53 5.90
C ASP A 52 7.69 -8.80 5.08
N ILE A 53 7.62 -7.46 5.09
CA ILE A 53 8.57 -6.57 4.40
C ILE A 53 9.69 -6.09 5.34
N HIS A 54 9.47 -6.08 6.66
CA HIS A 54 10.45 -5.68 7.67
C HIS A 54 11.17 -4.34 7.41
N GLY A 55 10.48 -3.36 6.81
CA GLY A 55 11.06 -2.04 6.51
C GLY A 55 12.00 -2.02 5.29
N GLN A 56 12.05 -3.10 4.50
CA GLN A 56 12.82 -3.17 3.27
C GLN A 56 12.05 -2.52 2.12
N PHE A 57 12.11 -1.20 2.03
CA PHE A 57 11.40 -0.43 0.99
C PHE A 57 11.81 -0.83 -0.44
N HIS A 58 13.08 -1.20 -0.65
CA HIS A 58 13.56 -1.66 -1.95
C HIS A 58 12.90 -2.96 -2.40
N ASP A 59 12.72 -3.92 -1.50
CA ASP A 59 12.04 -5.18 -1.80
C ASP A 59 10.56 -4.95 -2.07
N LEU A 60 9.94 -4.00 -1.36
CA LEU A 60 8.56 -3.57 -1.64
C LEU A 60 8.41 -2.98 -3.06
N SER A 61 9.35 -2.12 -3.48
CA SER A 61 9.32 -1.54 -4.83
C SER A 61 9.48 -2.61 -5.92
N GLU A 62 10.35 -3.59 -5.70
CA GLU A 62 10.52 -4.69 -6.65
C GLU A 62 9.31 -5.63 -6.65
N LEU A 63 8.68 -5.82 -5.49
CA LEU A 63 7.45 -6.60 -5.35
C LEU A 63 6.30 -5.99 -6.15
N PHE A 64 6.13 -4.67 -6.13
CA PHE A 64 5.15 -3.99 -6.99
C PHE A 64 5.49 -4.13 -8.48
N ARG A 65 6.78 -4.08 -8.84
CA ARG A 65 7.24 -4.24 -10.22
C ARG A 65 6.98 -5.65 -10.77
N ILE A 66 7.11 -6.69 -9.92
CA ILE A 66 6.88 -8.09 -10.30
C ILE A 66 5.39 -8.46 -10.20
N GLY A 67 4.71 -8.01 -9.14
CA GLY A 67 3.30 -8.32 -8.84
C GLY A 67 2.30 -7.55 -9.70
N GLY A 68 2.75 -6.52 -10.42
CA GLY A 68 1.91 -5.64 -11.22
C GLY A 68 1.48 -4.40 -10.44
N ASN A 69 1.32 -3.28 -11.17
CA ASN A 69 0.84 -2.03 -10.59
C ASN A 69 -0.66 -2.11 -10.29
N SER A 70 -1.08 -1.50 -9.18
CA SER A 70 -2.49 -1.16 -8.96
C SER A 70 -2.98 -0.29 -10.13
N PRO A 71 -4.15 -0.56 -10.74
CA PRO A 71 -5.31 -1.28 -10.21
C PRO A 71 -5.53 -2.72 -10.75
N ASP A 72 -4.67 -3.23 -11.64
CA ASP A 72 -4.93 -4.50 -12.34
C ASP A 72 -4.67 -5.75 -11.48
N THR A 73 -3.76 -5.66 -10.50
CA THR A 73 -3.50 -6.74 -9.54
C THR A 73 -3.78 -6.25 -8.12
N ILE A 74 -4.85 -6.74 -7.51
CA ILE A 74 -5.20 -6.38 -6.13
C ILE A 74 -4.26 -7.13 -5.19
N THR A 75 -3.29 -6.40 -4.62
CA THR A 75 -2.38 -6.91 -3.58
C THR A 75 -3.05 -6.75 -2.22
N PHE A 76 -3.48 -7.87 -1.62
CA PHE A 76 -3.85 -7.91 -0.22
C PHE A 76 -2.73 -8.54 0.58
N SER A 77 -2.07 -7.75 1.42
CA SER A 77 -1.37 -8.27 2.60
C SER A 77 -2.34 -8.16 3.77
N TRP A 78 -2.99 -9.26 4.11
CA TRP A 78 -3.64 -9.44 5.41
C TRP A 78 -2.86 -10.50 6.16
N VAL A 79 -1.93 -10.06 7.02
CA VAL A 79 -1.86 -10.54 8.41
C VAL A 79 -1.40 -9.36 9.26
N ILE A 80 -2.34 -8.52 9.70
CA ILE A 80 -2.14 -7.82 10.98
C ILE A 80 -2.59 -8.81 12.05
N MET A 81 -1.70 -9.76 12.34
CA MET A 81 -1.58 -10.51 13.58
C MET A 81 -0.14 -10.95 13.75
#